data_AF-A0A821YID3-F1
#
_entry.id   AF-A0A821YID3-F1
#
_cell.length_a   1.000
_cell.length_b   1.000
_cell.length_c   1.000
_cell.angle_alpha   90.00
_cell.angle_beta   90.00
_cell.angle_gamma   90.00
#
_symmetry.space_group_name_H-M   'P 1'
#
loop_
_entity.id
_entity.type
_entity.pdbx_description
1 polymer ?
#
loop_
_entity_poly.entity_id
_entity_poly.type
_entity_poly.pdbx_seq_one_letter_code
_entity_poly.pdbx_strand_id
1 'polypeptide(L)'
;PIQAWFSHHVPEFGADSPHNFQIVLNGLLTPLSCFNTEPVAQPIPIPYPPRDPLIQYEYTITPPPEFSLNDLLLQTLTELKGSIYNGSFDTPYERIPIALGTLTVRELTTAVYLNESTSVPSYPDLRYLSYPRDMSSSGDTKPFQHMYFAHEIHSVPDFDHIIHVSIDTTQCHCEKNFPLLCNSENILQQIRTPGVEWSFPTLTNDLQNRLLPPTVIKGRITSGPVLCPITVLESIHCMIGPDFNHKC
;
A
#
# COMPACT_ATOMS: atom_id res chain seq x y z
N PRO A 1 0.06 -1.64 20.56
CA PRO A 1 -0.69 -1.34 19.32
C PRO A 1 0.30 -0.99 18.22
N ILE A 2 -0.04 -1.22 16.95
CA ILE A 2 0.79 -0.98 15.78
C ILE A 2 0.03 -0.04 14.85
N GLN A 3 0.61 1.10 14.51
CA GLN A 3 0.08 1.96 13.45
C GLN A 3 0.65 1.50 12.12
N ALA A 4 -0.20 1.29 11.13
CA ALA A 4 0.20 0.83 9.81
C ALA A 4 -0.78 1.29 8.73
N TRP A 5 -0.38 1.06 7.48
CA TRP A 5 -1.25 1.15 6.31
C TRP A 5 -1.87 -0.21 6.05
N PHE A 6 -3.17 -0.23 5.79
CA PHE A 6 -3.94 -1.43 5.47
C PHE A 6 -4.50 -1.28 4.07
N SER A 7 -4.07 -2.13 3.15
CA SER A 7 -4.65 -2.24 1.82
C SER A 7 -5.77 -3.27 1.83
N HIS A 8 -6.87 -2.97 1.15
CA HIS A 8 -7.89 -3.97 0.85
C HIS A 8 -7.29 -5.00 -0.10
N HIS A 9 -7.25 -6.24 0.38
CA HIS A 9 -6.66 -7.35 -0.32
C HIS A 9 -7.56 -7.78 -1.47
N VAL A 10 -7.02 -7.75 -2.70
CA VAL A 10 -7.61 -8.34 -3.89
C VAL A 10 -8.95 -7.70 -4.27
N PRO A 11 -8.92 -6.47 -4.81
CA PRO A 11 -10.13 -5.82 -5.28
C PRO A 11 -10.60 -6.47 -6.59
N GLU A 12 -11.93 -6.52 -6.78
CA GLU A 12 -12.59 -7.25 -7.87
C GLU A 12 -13.37 -6.29 -8.75
N PHE A 13 -13.26 -6.41 -10.07
CA PHE A 13 -13.92 -5.44 -10.96
C PHE A 13 -15.44 -5.60 -11.07
N GLY A 14 -16.01 -6.72 -10.64
CA GLY A 14 -17.44 -7.01 -10.81
C GLY A 14 -18.34 -5.92 -10.21
N ALA A 15 -19.23 -5.34 -11.01
CA ALA A 15 -20.10 -4.25 -10.58
C ALA A 15 -20.98 -4.60 -9.36
N ASP A 16 -21.36 -5.88 -9.23
CA ASP A 16 -22.15 -6.41 -8.11
C ASP A 16 -21.30 -6.88 -6.92
N SER A 17 -19.96 -6.80 -7.02
CA SER A 17 -19.05 -7.21 -5.95
C SER A 17 -18.84 -6.06 -4.95
N PRO A 18 -18.92 -6.31 -3.62
CA PRO A 18 -18.53 -5.33 -2.62
C PRO A 18 -17.01 -5.09 -2.59
N HIS A 19 -16.23 -5.81 -3.42
CA HIS A 19 -14.79 -5.69 -3.52
C HIS A 19 -14.32 -4.78 -4.68
N ASN A 20 -15.24 -4.09 -5.37
CA ASN A 20 -14.94 -3.20 -6.51
C ASN A 20 -14.36 -1.84 -6.15
N PHE A 21 -13.55 -1.80 -5.09
CA PHE A 21 -12.80 -0.63 -4.69
C PHE A 21 -11.35 -0.99 -4.35
N GLN A 22 -10.42 -0.18 -4.86
CA GLN A 22 -9.09 -0.10 -4.25
C GLN A 22 -9.18 0.79 -3.01
N ILE A 23 -8.89 0.22 -1.84
CA ILE A 23 -8.99 0.90 -0.55
C ILE A 23 -7.66 0.81 0.19
N VAL A 24 -7.17 1.95 0.67
CA VAL A 24 -6.04 2.01 1.61
C VAL A 24 -6.41 2.92 2.76
N LEU A 25 -6.22 2.44 3.98
CA LEU A 25 -6.54 3.18 5.20
C LEU A 25 -5.35 3.24 6.16
N ASN A 26 -5.28 4.32 6.93
CA ASN A 26 -4.44 4.36 8.12
C ASN A 26 -5.18 3.75 9.30
N GLY A 27 -4.54 2.79 9.95
CA GLY A 27 -5.14 2.09 11.07
C GLY A 27 -4.21 1.95 12.27
N LEU A 28 -4.82 1.73 13.44
CA LEU A 28 -4.14 1.31 14.65
C LEU A 28 -4.61 -0.10 15.04
N LEU A 29 -3.74 -1.08 14.89
CA LEU A 29 -4.00 -2.47 15.24
C LEU A 29 -3.60 -2.75 16.69
N THR A 30 -4.59 -3.10 17.51
CA THR A 30 -4.41 -3.42 18.92
C THR A 30 -4.70 -4.90 19.16
N PRO A 31 -3.73 -5.71 19.61
CA PRO A 31 -4.01 -7.09 19.97
C PRO A 31 -4.94 -7.13 21.18
N LEU A 32 -5.94 -7.99 21.11
CA LEU A 32 -6.85 -8.34 22.20
C LEU A 32 -6.37 -9.61 22.92
N SER A 33 -5.85 -10.58 22.17
CA SER A 33 -5.23 -11.80 22.72
C SER A 33 -4.30 -12.44 21.68
N CYS A 34 -3.26 -13.13 22.14
CA CYS A 34 -2.36 -13.91 21.29
C CYS A 34 -2.73 -15.39 21.37
N PHE A 35 -2.82 -16.09 20.24
CA PHE A 35 -3.30 -17.49 20.24
C PHE A 35 -2.34 -18.49 20.90
N ASN A 36 -1.07 -18.11 21.11
CA ASN A 36 -0.03 -19.10 21.48
C ASN A 36 0.71 -18.85 22.81
N THR A 37 0.54 -17.75 23.52
CA THR A 37 1.27 -17.52 24.79
C THR A 37 0.59 -16.47 25.66
N GLU A 38 0.11 -16.90 26.83
CA GLU A 38 -0.20 -16.07 28.02
C GLU A 38 -1.55 -15.31 28.10
N PRO A 39 -2.12 -15.16 29.32
CA PRO A 39 -3.40 -14.48 29.57
C PRO A 39 -3.34 -12.94 29.41
N VAL A 40 -2.22 -12.38 28.96
CA VAL A 40 -2.00 -10.94 28.80
C VAL A 40 -1.82 -10.63 27.32
N ALA A 41 -2.56 -9.65 26.80
CA ALA A 41 -2.39 -9.16 25.44
C ALA A 41 -0.96 -8.64 25.25
N GLN A 42 -0.14 -9.39 24.51
CA GLN A 42 1.19 -8.94 24.12
C GLN A 42 1.12 -8.17 22.79
N PRO A 43 2.01 -7.19 22.54
CA PRO A 43 2.15 -6.58 21.22
C PRO A 43 2.29 -7.66 20.14
N ILE A 44 1.61 -7.49 19.01
CA ILE A 44 1.75 -8.42 17.89
C ILE A 44 3.22 -8.36 17.47
N PRO A 45 3.95 -9.48 17.46
CA PRO A 45 5.34 -9.50 17.03
C PRO A 45 5.38 -9.44 15.50
N ILE A 46 4.92 -8.33 14.92
CA ILE A 46 5.15 -8.02 13.51
C ILE A 46 6.62 -7.57 13.45
N PRO A 47 7.54 -8.36 12.86
CA PRO A 47 8.86 -7.85 12.58
C PRO A 47 8.65 -6.70 11.61
N TYR A 48 8.89 -5.46 12.05
CA TYR A 48 9.14 -4.39 11.09
C TYR A 48 10.23 -4.92 10.16
N PRO A 49 10.01 -5.02 8.83
CA PRO A 49 10.95 -5.66 7.94
C PRO A 49 12.37 -5.19 8.24
N PRO A 50 13.32 -6.09 8.58
CA PRO A 50 14.69 -5.73 8.88
C PRO A 50 15.35 -5.09 7.65
N ARG A 51 16.44 -4.36 7.89
CA ARG A 51 17.22 -3.67 6.84
C ARG A 51 17.89 -4.61 5.82
N ASP A 52 17.76 -5.94 5.92
CA ASP A 52 18.36 -6.95 5.03
C ASP A 52 17.68 -8.34 5.19
N PRO A 53 17.89 -9.28 4.24
CA PRO A 53 16.96 -9.63 3.17
C PRO A 53 15.77 -10.50 3.60
N LEU A 54 14.58 -10.06 3.18
CA LEU A 54 13.44 -10.83 2.68
C LEU A 54 13.12 -12.19 3.34
N ILE A 55 12.10 -12.17 4.20
CA ILE A 55 11.14 -13.25 4.26
C ILE A 55 9.79 -12.59 4.01
N GLN A 56 9.11 -13.02 2.94
CA GLN A 56 7.77 -12.57 2.55
C GLN A 56 6.80 -12.69 3.74
N TYR A 57 6.61 -11.60 4.48
CA TYR A 57 5.63 -11.53 5.54
C TYR A 57 4.55 -10.55 5.15
N GLU A 58 3.60 -11.03 4.36
CA GLU A 58 2.31 -10.39 4.24
C GLU A 58 1.51 -10.70 5.51
N TYR A 59 1.02 -9.68 6.19
CA TYR A 59 0.11 -9.86 7.33
C TYR A 59 -1.29 -9.46 6.92
N THR A 60 -2.25 -10.36 7.15
CA THR A 60 -3.66 -10.08 6.86
C THR A 60 -4.49 -10.01 8.12
N ILE A 61 -5.50 -9.15 8.11
CA ILE A 61 -6.59 -9.15 9.09
C ILE A 61 -7.87 -9.51 8.36
N THR A 62 -8.58 -10.52 8.83
CA THR A 62 -9.97 -10.76 8.41
C THR A 62 -10.86 -10.32 9.56
N PRO A 63 -11.71 -9.29 9.36
CA PRO A 63 -12.63 -8.85 10.39
C PRO A 63 -13.97 -9.61 10.32
N PRO A 64 -14.27 -10.56 11.23
CA PRO A 64 -15.62 -10.93 11.57
C PRO A 64 -16.20 -9.98 12.64
N PRO A 65 -17.48 -9.59 12.55
CA PRO A 65 -18.45 -9.89 11.50
C PRO A 65 -18.25 -9.05 10.22
N GLU A 66 -18.96 -9.43 9.15
CA GLU A 66 -19.11 -8.60 7.94
C GLU A 66 -19.48 -7.16 8.32
N PHE A 67 -18.95 -6.20 7.55
CA PHE A 67 -19.21 -4.78 7.77
C PHE A 67 -19.71 -4.12 6.48
N SER A 68 -20.45 -3.02 6.65
CA SER A 68 -20.93 -2.22 5.54
C SER A 68 -19.79 -1.43 4.92
N LEU A 69 -19.50 -1.66 3.63
CA LEU A 69 -18.56 -0.84 2.88
C LEU A 69 -18.99 0.63 2.88
N ASN A 70 -20.29 0.91 2.79
CA ASN A 70 -20.80 2.28 2.87
C ASN A 70 -20.44 2.94 4.20
N ASP A 71 -20.46 2.21 5.31
CA ASP A 71 -20.11 2.76 6.62
C ASP A 71 -18.61 3.08 6.70
N LEU A 72 -17.76 2.30 6.02
CA LEU A 72 -16.35 2.60 5.86
C LEU A 72 -16.14 3.84 4.98
N LEU A 73 -16.79 3.91 3.82
CA LEU A 73 -16.68 5.03 2.87
C LEU A 73 -17.22 6.35 3.46
N LEU A 74 -18.28 6.28 4.26
CA LEU A 74 -18.86 7.41 4.99
C LEU A 74 -18.13 7.71 6.31
N GLN A 75 -17.06 6.97 6.63
CA GLN A 75 -16.23 7.11 7.83
C GLN A 75 -17.01 6.98 9.15
N THR A 76 -18.15 6.28 9.12
CA THR A 76 -18.93 5.95 10.33
C THR A 76 -18.45 4.66 10.98
N LEU A 77 -17.75 3.79 10.23
CA LEU A 77 -17.10 2.60 10.74
C LEU A 77 -15.69 2.93 11.25
N THR A 78 -15.52 2.98 12.57
CA THR A 78 -14.25 3.36 13.21
C THR A 78 -13.45 2.18 13.77
N GLU A 79 -14.07 1.00 13.91
CA GLU A 79 -13.43 -0.18 14.49
C GLU A 79 -13.83 -1.46 13.76
N LEU A 80 -12.84 -2.30 13.50
CA LEU A 80 -12.97 -3.63 12.94
C LEU A 80 -12.31 -4.61 13.89
N LYS A 81 -13.04 -5.61 14.38
CA LYS A 81 -12.47 -6.68 15.21
C LYS A 81 -12.19 -7.87 14.32
N GLY A 82 -11.08 -8.55 14.54
CA GLY A 82 -10.84 -9.77 13.80
C GLY A 82 -9.60 -10.54 14.15
N SER A 83 -9.38 -11.57 13.33
CA SER A 83 -8.22 -12.45 13.43
C SER A 83 -7.11 -11.90 12.55
N ILE A 84 -5.92 -11.82 13.13
CA ILE A 84 -4.69 -11.42 12.46
C ILE A 84 -3.92 -12.69 12.11
N TYR A 85 -3.40 -12.73 10.90
CA TYR A 85 -2.70 -13.88 10.35
C TYR A 85 -1.33 -13.47 9.85
N ASN A 86 -0.38 -14.40 9.95
CA ASN A 86 0.84 -14.36 9.16
C ASN A 86 0.56 -15.08 7.83
N GLY A 87 0.71 -14.38 6.71
CA GLY A 87 0.33 -14.81 5.37
C GLY A 87 -1.01 -14.22 4.88
N SER A 88 -1.29 -14.45 3.60
CA SER A 88 -2.55 -14.10 2.92
C SER A 88 -3.23 -15.31 2.32
N PHE A 89 -4.39 -15.11 1.70
CA PHE A 89 -5.14 -16.19 1.06
C PHE A 89 -4.43 -16.76 -0.17
N ASP A 90 -3.49 -15.99 -0.74
CA ASP A 90 -2.88 -16.30 -2.03
C ASP A 90 -1.40 -16.73 -1.92
N THR A 91 -0.83 -16.68 -0.71
CA THR A 91 0.52 -17.19 -0.45
C THR A 91 0.55 -18.72 -0.32
N PRO A 92 1.64 -19.41 -0.71
CA PRO A 92 1.77 -20.87 -0.58
C PRO A 92 1.69 -21.42 0.84
N TYR A 93 1.80 -20.55 1.85
CA TYR A 93 1.68 -20.92 3.26
C TYR A 93 0.26 -20.64 3.74
N GLU A 94 -0.37 -21.63 4.39
CA GLU A 94 -1.68 -21.47 5.02
C GLU A 94 -1.65 -20.30 6.01
N ARG A 95 -2.69 -19.47 6.01
CA ARG A 95 -2.85 -18.33 6.93
C ARG A 95 -2.72 -18.81 8.37
N ILE A 96 -1.61 -18.50 9.05
CA ILE A 96 -1.40 -18.91 10.44
C ILE A 96 -2.02 -17.85 11.37
N PRO A 97 -3.08 -18.15 12.14
CA PRO A 97 -3.65 -17.19 13.07
C PRO A 97 -2.65 -16.89 14.20
N ILE A 98 -2.37 -15.61 14.43
CA ILE A 98 -1.40 -15.18 15.45
C ILE A 98 -2.03 -14.42 16.61
N ALA A 99 -3.10 -13.65 16.36
CA ALA A 99 -3.79 -12.89 17.39
C ALA A 99 -5.24 -12.58 17.01
N LEU A 100 -6.06 -12.30 18.02
CA LEU A 100 -7.27 -11.49 17.86
C LEU A 100 -6.89 -10.03 18.07
N GLY A 101 -7.45 -9.12 17.29
CA GLY A 101 -7.17 -7.70 17.40
C GLY A 101 -8.35 -6.82 17.03
N THR A 102 -8.24 -5.56 17.41
CA THR A 102 -9.07 -4.46 16.92
C THR A 102 -8.23 -3.58 16.02
N LEU A 103 -8.67 -3.38 14.79
CA LEU A 103 -8.21 -2.34 13.88
C LEU A 103 -9.09 -1.12 14.08
N THR A 104 -8.55 -0.08 14.68
CA THR A 104 -9.18 1.24 14.71
C THR A 104 -8.86 1.96 13.40
N VAL A 105 -9.87 2.30 12.61
CA VAL A 105 -9.74 3.08 11.38
C VAL A 105 -9.50 4.54 11.78
N ARG A 106 -8.32 5.06 11.47
CA ARG A 106 -7.96 6.46 11.77
C ARG A 106 -8.29 7.38 10.62
N GLU A 107 -8.02 6.93 9.40
CA GLU A 107 -8.21 7.72 8.19
C GLU A 107 -8.41 6.79 6.99
N LEU A 108 -9.44 7.05 6.19
CA LEU A 108 -9.62 6.44 4.87
C LEU A 108 -8.88 7.31 3.84
N THR A 109 -7.70 6.88 3.43
CA THR A 109 -6.80 7.69 2.57
C THR A 109 -7.07 7.47 1.09
N THR A 110 -7.41 6.25 0.70
CA THR A 110 -7.71 5.90 -0.69
C THR A 110 -8.97 5.06 -0.73
N ALA A 111 -9.89 5.43 -1.61
CA ALA A 111 -11.09 4.68 -1.94
C ALA A 111 -11.45 5.02 -3.40
N VAL A 112 -11.04 4.16 -4.33
CA VAL A 112 -11.24 4.35 -5.77
C VAL A 112 -12.10 3.20 -6.29
N TYR A 113 -13.22 3.54 -6.93
CA TYR A 113 -14.09 2.57 -7.57
C TYR A 113 -13.39 1.96 -8.80
N LEU A 114 -13.42 0.63 -8.90
CA LEU A 114 -12.83 -0.11 -10.01
C LEU A 114 -13.89 -0.38 -11.07
N ASN A 115 -13.63 0.08 -12.29
CA ASN A 115 -14.57 -0.04 -13.39
C ASN A 115 -14.29 -1.31 -14.21
N GLU A 116 -15.25 -2.23 -14.31
CA GLU A 116 -15.18 -3.42 -15.16
C GLU A 116 -15.17 -3.13 -16.67
N SER A 117 -15.48 -1.89 -17.08
CA SER A 117 -15.56 -1.56 -18.50
C SER A 117 -14.18 -1.54 -19.16
N THR A 118 -13.97 -2.46 -20.10
CA THR A 118 -12.82 -2.47 -21.03
C THR A 118 -12.77 -1.26 -21.96
N SER A 119 -13.82 -0.42 -21.96
CA SER A 119 -13.82 0.85 -22.70
C SER A 119 -13.02 1.95 -22.02
N VAL A 120 -12.69 1.79 -20.74
CA VAL A 120 -11.83 2.71 -20.00
C VAL A 120 -10.38 2.39 -20.37
N PRO A 121 -9.64 3.31 -21.00
CA PRO A 121 -8.26 3.04 -21.37
C PRO A 121 -7.38 2.96 -20.12
N SER A 122 -6.51 1.94 -20.07
CA SER A 122 -5.46 1.88 -19.05
C SER A 122 -4.51 3.07 -19.16
N TYR A 123 -3.85 3.41 -18.07
CA TYR A 123 -2.79 4.40 -18.09
C TYR A 123 -1.67 3.95 -19.05
N PRO A 124 -1.09 4.86 -19.84
CA PRO A 124 0.02 4.49 -20.73
C PRO A 124 1.29 4.15 -19.95
N ASP A 125 1.43 4.75 -18.76
CA ASP A 125 2.57 4.63 -17.86
C ASP A 125 2.21 3.85 -16.60
N LEU A 126 3.16 3.06 -16.09
CA LEU A 126 3.01 2.35 -14.82
C LEU A 126 2.85 3.33 -13.67
N ARG A 127 1.86 3.11 -12.80
CA ARG A 127 1.51 4.02 -11.69
C ARG A 127 1.36 3.36 -10.34
N TYR A 128 1.73 4.10 -9.30
CA TYR A 128 1.60 3.66 -7.91
C TYR A 128 1.17 4.83 -7.02
N LEU A 129 0.36 4.53 -6.02
CA LEU A 129 0.04 5.40 -4.89
C LEU A 129 1.04 5.15 -3.75
N SER A 130 1.62 6.22 -3.17
CA SER A 130 2.63 6.09 -2.12
C SER A 130 2.11 6.37 -0.72
N TYR A 131 2.57 5.58 0.25
CA TYR A 131 2.21 5.69 1.67
C TYR A 131 3.46 5.61 2.55
N PRO A 132 3.71 6.60 3.43
CA PRO A 132 4.93 6.64 4.23
C PRO A 132 4.97 5.52 5.28
N ARG A 133 6.07 4.77 5.34
CA ARG A 133 6.26 3.73 6.36
C ARG A 133 6.57 4.33 7.73
N ASP A 134 7.26 5.48 7.75
CA ASP A 134 7.48 6.29 8.95
C ASP A 134 6.41 7.40 9.03
N MET A 135 5.54 7.27 10.03
CA MET A 135 4.42 8.18 10.28
C MET A 135 4.78 9.35 11.20
N SER A 136 6.08 9.53 11.48
CA SER A 136 6.59 10.73 12.16
C SER A 136 6.24 12.02 11.40
N SER A 137 6.34 13.17 12.06
CA SER A 137 6.10 14.46 11.39
C SER A 137 7.13 14.72 10.29
N SER A 138 6.74 15.53 9.29
CA SER A 138 7.55 15.91 8.12
C SER A 138 8.86 16.63 8.44
N GLY A 139 9.06 17.07 9.69
CA GLY A 139 10.33 17.65 10.16
C GLY A 139 11.50 16.67 10.21
N ASP A 140 11.25 15.37 10.01
CA ASP A 140 12.28 14.33 9.97
C ASP A 140 12.95 14.30 8.57
N THR A 141 14.00 15.10 8.39
CA THR A 141 14.73 15.29 7.11
C THR A 141 15.73 14.16 6.81
N LYS A 142 15.33 12.90 7.04
CA LYS A 142 16.18 11.75 6.72
C LYS A 142 16.43 11.72 5.20
N PRO A 143 17.66 11.44 4.75
CA PRO A 143 18.00 11.43 3.31
C PRO A 143 17.27 10.31 2.56
N PHE A 144 16.87 9.25 3.26
CA PHE A 144 16.11 8.14 2.69
C PHE A 144 14.73 8.07 3.34
N GLN A 145 13.70 8.06 2.51
CA GLN A 145 12.31 7.90 2.93
C GLN A 145 11.83 6.51 2.49
N HIS A 146 11.35 5.73 3.45
CA HIS A 146 10.79 4.41 3.16
C HIS A 146 9.28 4.53 2.97
N MET A 147 8.79 3.99 1.85
CA MET A 147 7.39 4.10 1.44
C MET A 147 6.86 2.74 1.02
N TYR A 148 5.56 2.50 1.24
CA TYR A 148 4.83 1.48 0.51
C TYR A 148 4.26 2.11 -0.76
N PHE A 149 4.39 1.41 -1.88
CA PHE A 149 3.80 1.79 -3.16
C PHE A 149 2.75 0.74 -3.48
N ALA A 150 1.49 1.15 -3.61
CA ALA A 150 0.39 0.30 -4.06
C ALA A 150 0.08 0.66 -5.52
N HIS A 151 0.07 -0.31 -6.42
CA HIS A 151 -0.21 -0.09 -7.84
C HIS A 151 -1.58 0.58 -8.01
N GLU A 152 -1.66 1.61 -8.85
CA GLU A 152 -2.91 2.32 -9.08
C GLU A 152 -3.79 1.52 -10.05
N ILE A 153 -4.79 0.82 -9.51
CA ILE A 153 -5.67 -0.05 -10.29
C ILE A 153 -6.74 0.80 -10.96
N HIS A 154 -6.86 0.70 -12.29
CA HIS A 154 -7.77 1.57 -13.04
C HIS A 154 -8.78 0.83 -13.92
N SER A 155 -8.32 -0.12 -14.74
CA SER A 155 -9.15 -0.71 -15.81
C SER A 155 -8.77 -2.16 -16.08
N VAL A 156 -9.75 -3.03 -16.33
CA VAL A 156 -9.51 -4.44 -16.69
C VAL A 156 -8.84 -4.55 -18.07
N PRO A 157 -7.81 -5.41 -18.23
CA PRO A 157 -7.11 -6.19 -17.21
C PRO A 157 -6.10 -5.33 -16.43
N ASP A 158 -5.97 -5.59 -15.13
CA ASP A 158 -5.02 -4.93 -14.24
C ASP A 158 -4.51 -5.91 -13.16
N PHE A 159 -3.59 -5.46 -12.31
CA PHE A 159 -3.01 -6.29 -11.25
C PHE A 159 -2.94 -5.53 -9.92
N ASP A 160 -3.14 -6.23 -8.82
CA ASP A 160 -2.85 -5.71 -7.48
C ASP A 160 -1.38 -5.96 -7.18
N HIS A 161 -0.65 -4.94 -6.73
CA HIS A 161 0.77 -5.07 -6.41
C HIS A 161 1.21 -4.02 -5.39
N ILE A 162 1.81 -4.49 -4.30
CA ILE A 162 2.33 -3.65 -3.23
C ILE A 162 3.82 -3.93 -3.09
N ILE A 163 4.62 -2.86 -3.13
CA ILE A 163 6.07 -2.92 -2.99
C ILE A 163 6.56 -2.01 -1.86
N HIS A 164 7.69 -2.37 -1.26
CA HIS A 164 8.44 -1.49 -0.37
C HIS A 164 9.55 -0.81 -1.16
N VAL A 165 9.63 0.52 -1.06
CA VAL A 165 10.66 1.32 -1.70
C VAL A 165 11.43 2.19 -0.71
N SER A 166 12.61 2.62 -1.14
CA SER A 166 13.37 3.73 -0.55
C SER A 166 13.55 4.84 -1.58
N ILE A 167 13.30 6.08 -1.16
CA ILE A 167 13.45 7.28 -1.98
C ILE A 167 14.61 8.10 -1.41
N ASP A 168 15.63 8.37 -2.23
CA ASP A 168 16.72 9.28 -1.85
C ASP A 168 16.30 10.72 -2.11
N THR A 169 15.91 11.43 -1.05
CA THR A 169 15.40 12.80 -1.13
C THR A 169 16.47 13.81 -1.49
N THR A 170 17.76 13.47 -1.34
CA THR A 170 18.87 14.37 -1.68
C THR A 170 19.09 14.47 -3.19
N GLN A 171 18.61 13.48 -3.94
CA GLN A 171 18.69 13.42 -5.40
C GLN A 171 17.37 13.78 -6.09
N CYS A 172 16.32 14.04 -5.30
CA CYS A 172 15.06 14.53 -5.82
C CYS A 172 15.21 15.96 -6.35
N HIS A 173 14.61 16.23 -7.51
CA HIS A 173 14.63 17.55 -8.13
C HIS A 173 13.34 17.80 -8.90
N CYS A 174 13.10 19.04 -9.29
CA CYS A 174 11.97 19.40 -10.11
C CYS A 174 12.35 19.50 -11.59
N GLU A 175 11.48 19.03 -12.49
CA GLU A 175 11.69 19.15 -13.95
C GLU A 175 11.72 20.59 -14.49
N LYS A 176 11.21 21.56 -13.73
CA LYS A 176 11.14 22.98 -14.12
C LYS A 176 11.42 23.89 -12.92
N ASN A 177 11.97 25.08 -13.20
CA ASN A 177 12.24 26.14 -12.22
C ASN A 177 10.94 26.65 -11.55
N PHE A 178 10.39 25.87 -10.63
CA PHE A 178 9.35 26.28 -9.69
C PHE A 178 9.98 26.47 -8.31
N PRO A 179 10.80 27.51 -8.08
CA PRO A 179 11.62 27.64 -6.87
C PRO A 179 10.81 27.57 -5.56
N LEU A 180 9.54 27.98 -5.58
CA LEU A 180 8.63 27.85 -4.44
C LEU A 180 8.21 26.41 -4.15
N LEU A 181 8.09 25.54 -5.15
CA LEU A 181 7.70 24.13 -5.00
C LEU A 181 8.90 23.18 -4.86
N CYS A 182 10.11 23.69 -5.08
CA CYS A 182 11.33 22.90 -5.29
C CYS A 182 12.39 23.10 -4.22
N ASN A 183 11.98 23.50 -3.02
CA ASN A 183 12.84 23.38 -1.85
C ASN A 183 12.70 21.96 -1.25
N SER A 184 13.69 21.55 -0.47
CA SER A 184 13.75 20.22 0.13
C SER A 184 12.57 19.88 1.05
N GLU A 185 12.03 20.89 1.75
CA GLU A 185 10.89 20.70 2.65
C GLU A 185 9.60 20.40 1.88
N ASN A 186 9.32 21.16 0.82
CA ASN A 186 8.16 20.97 -0.05
C ASN A 186 8.23 19.68 -0.86
N ILE A 187 9.44 19.27 -1.29
CA ILE A 187 9.66 17.97 -1.91
C ILE A 187 9.36 16.85 -0.91
N LEU A 188 9.90 16.95 0.32
CA LEU A 188 9.68 15.96 1.37
C LEU A 188 8.19 15.88 1.75
N GLN A 189 7.51 17.02 1.86
CA GLN A 189 6.08 17.08 2.13
C GLN A 189 5.26 16.38 1.04
N GLN A 190 5.58 16.62 -0.24
CA GLN A 190 4.93 15.95 -1.36
C GLN A 190 5.18 14.44 -1.30
N ILE A 191 6.42 14.00 -1.10
CA ILE A 191 6.77 12.57 -1.00
C ILE A 191 6.03 11.89 0.16
N ARG A 192 5.92 12.55 1.31
CA ARG A 192 5.30 11.97 2.52
C ARG A 192 3.78 12.13 2.56
N THR A 193 3.17 12.82 1.59
CA THR A 193 1.71 12.92 1.53
C THR A 193 1.14 11.55 1.15
N PRO A 194 0.29 10.93 2.00
CA PRO A 194 -0.28 9.63 1.69
C PRO A 194 -1.17 9.65 0.45
N GLY A 195 -1.14 8.58 -0.34
CA GLY A 195 -1.93 8.47 -1.57
C GLY A 195 -1.43 9.32 -2.73
N VAL A 196 -0.21 9.88 -2.65
CA VAL A 196 0.38 10.58 -3.79
C VAL A 196 0.65 9.61 -4.94
N GLU A 197 0.21 10.01 -6.12
CA GLU A 197 0.40 9.29 -7.38
C GLU A 197 1.82 9.48 -7.92
N TRP A 198 2.45 8.36 -8.24
CA TRP A 198 3.73 8.25 -8.91
C TRP A 198 3.56 7.61 -10.27
N SER A 199 4.20 8.19 -11.28
CA SER A 199 4.30 7.65 -12.63
C SER A 199 5.73 7.23 -12.94
N PHE A 200 5.85 6.20 -13.76
CA PHE A 200 7.10 5.68 -14.30
C PHE A 200 7.03 5.70 -15.82
N PRO A 201 7.24 6.86 -16.48
CA PRO A 201 6.90 7.05 -17.90
C PRO A 201 7.65 6.16 -18.89
N THR A 202 8.74 5.52 -18.46
CA THR A 202 9.52 4.57 -19.28
C THR A 202 8.98 3.15 -19.22
N LEU A 203 8.00 2.88 -18.37
CA LEU A 203 7.41 1.56 -18.16
C LEU A 203 5.93 1.59 -18.59
N THR A 204 5.54 0.61 -19.38
CA THR A 204 4.13 0.40 -19.74
C THR A 204 3.36 -0.10 -18.51
N ASN A 205 2.10 0.31 -18.38
CA ASN A 205 1.22 -0.12 -17.29
C ASN A 205 0.73 -1.56 -17.51
N ASP A 206 1.61 -2.53 -17.31
CA ASP A 206 1.29 -3.95 -17.41
C ASP A 206 2.06 -4.79 -16.38
N LEU A 207 1.60 -6.01 -16.17
CA LEU A 207 2.15 -6.94 -15.20
C LEU A 207 3.63 -7.29 -15.48
N GLN A 208 4.02 -7.33 -16.76
CA GLN A 208 5.36 -7.70 -17.20
C GLN A 208 6.39 -6.61 -16.83
N ASN A 209 5.95 -5.35 -16.83
CA ASN A 209 6.77 -4.19 -16.49
C ASN A 209 6.64 -3.76 -15.03
N ARG A 210 5.95 -4.53 -14.18
CA ARG A 210 5.83 -4.25 -12.74
C ARG A 210 7.21 -4.08 -12.08
N LEU A 211 7.27 -3.22 -11.07
CA LEU A 211 8.50 -2.95 -10.35
C LEU A 211 8.92 -4.11 -9.43
N LEU A 212 10.05 -4.76 -9.71
CA LEU A 212 10.57 -5.86 -8.90
C LEU A 212 11.90 -5.49 -8.22
N PRO A 213 12.18 -6.00 -7.01
CA PRO A 213 13.47 -5.82 -6.39
C PRO A 213 14.57 -6.67 -7.07
N PRO A 214 15.84 -6.23 -7.05
CA PRO A 214 16.32 -4.89 -6.71
C PRO A 214 16.34 -4.01 -7.97
N THR A 215 15.42 -3.05 -8.08
CA THR A 215 15.38 -2.10 -9.21
C THR A 215 15.56 -0.66 -8.72
N VAL A 216 16.41 0.10 -9.40
CA VAL A 216 16.53 1.56 -9.21
C VAL A 216 15.95 2.24 -10.44
N ILE A 217 14.94 3.08 -10.25
CA ILE A 217 14.22 3.75 -11.32
C ILE A 217 13.88 5.19 -10.94
N LYS A 218 13.68 6.06 -11.93
CA LYS A 218 13.19 7.42 -11.70
C LYS A 218 11.67 7.42 -11.70
N GLY A 219 11.07 7.81 -10.57
CA GLY A 219 9.64 8.05 -10.46
C GLY A 219 9.34 9.54 -10.51
N ARG A 220 8.14 9.88 -11.00
CA ARG A 220 7.62 11.24 -11.07
C ARG A 220 6.30 11.35 -10.31
N ILE A 221 6.17 12.32 -9.42
CA ILE A 221 4.87 12.66 -8.82
C ILE A 221 3.97 13.28 -9.90
N THR A 222 2.80 12.71 -10.17
CA THR A 222 1.92 13.14 -11.29
C THR A 222 1.37 14.55 -11.10
N SER A 223 1.03 14.91 -9.86
CA SER A 223 0.46 16.20 -9.49
C SER A 223 1.49 17.33 -9.37
N GLY A 224 2.79 17.03 -9.57
CA GLY A 224 3.88 17.97 -9.32
C GLY A 224 5.05 17.83 -10.29
N PRO A 225 6.06 18.70 -10.17
CA PRO A 225 7.26 18.61 -10.98
C PRO A 225 8.34 17.67 -10.41
N VAL A 226 8.08 17.01 -9.28
CA VAL A 226 9.09 16.28 -8.50
C VAL A 226 9.44 14.95 -9.16
N LEU A 227 10.73 14.78 -9.43
CA LEU A 227 11.38 13.56 -9.86
C LEU A 227 12.31 13.06 -8.78
N CYS A 228 12.27 11.76 -8.49
CA CYS A 228 13.14 11.13 -7.51
C CYS A 228 13.67 9.79 -8.02
N PRO A 229 14.93 9.42 -7.66
CA PRO A 229 15.35 8.04 -7.75
C PRO A 229 14.67 7.22 -6.65
N ILE A 230 14.13 6.06 -7.05
CA ILE A 230 13.40 5.13 -6.21
C ILE A 230 14.08 3.77 -6.32
N THR A 231 14.40 3.19 -5.18
CA THR A 231 14.93 1.83 -5.07
C THR A 231 13.84 0.90 -4.56
N VAL A 232 13.48 -0.09 -5.35
CA VAL A 232 12.56 -1.17 -4.97
C VAL A 232 13.32 -2.17 -4.10
N LEU A 233 12.84 -2.34 -2.87
CA LEU A 233 13.48 -3.18 -1.85
C LEU A 233 12.81 -4.55 -1.76
N GLU A 234 11.48 -4.60 -1.89
CA GLU A 234 10.69 -5.81 -1.72
C GLU A 234 9.38 -5.73 -2.53
N SER A 235 8.93 -6.88 -3.04
CA SER A 235 7.57 -7.10 -3.52
C SER A 235 6.79 -7.82 -2.41
N ILE A 236 5.82 -7.13 -1.81
CA ILE A 236 5.08 -7.61 -0.64
C ILE A 236 3.88 -8.46 -1.06
N HIS A 237 3.10 -7.97 -2.02
CA HIS A 237 1.87 -8.58 -2.49
C HIS A 237 1.79 -8.42 -4.01
N CYS A 238 1.39 -9.44 -4.76
CA CYS A 238 1.05 -9.30 -6.18
C CYS A 238 -0.01 -10.33 -6.58
N MET A 239 -1.09 -9.88 -7.21
CA MET A 239 -2.19 -10.70 -7.72
C MET A 239 -2.73 -10.18 -9.05
N ILE A 240 -3.22 -11.07 -9.91
CA ILE A 240 -3.82 -10.71 -11.21
C ILE A 240 -5.34 -10.86 -11.12
N GLY A 241 -6.09 -9.79 -11.36
CA GLY A 241 -7.54 -9.85 -11.52
C GLY A 241 -7.94 -10.25 -12.95
N PRO A 242 -9.13 -10.82 -13.20
CA PRO A 242 -10.19 -11.22 -12.25
C PRO A 242 -10.19 -12.73 -11.89
N ASP A 243 -9.32 -13.55 -12.48
CA ASP A 243 -9.32 -15.02 -12.33
C ASP A 243 -8.32 -15.56 -11.29
N PHE A 244 -7.80 -14.69 -10.41
CA PHE A 244 -6.90 -15.04 -9.28
C PHE A 244 -5.83 -16.08 -9.62
N ASN A 245 -5.15 -15.87 -10.74
CA ASN A 245 -4.08 -16.79 -11.13
C ASN A 245 -2.85 -16.46 -10.29
N HIS A 246 -2.27 -17.46 -9.62
CA HIS A 246 -1.05 -17.38 -8.79
C HIS A 246 0.24 -17.03 -9.59
N LYS A 247 0.13 -16.33 -10.73
CA LYS A 247 1.24 -16.02 -11.64
C LYS A 247 1.66 -14.55 -11.56
N CYS A 248 1.65 -14.02 -10.36
CA CYS A 248 2.62 -13.02 -9.94
C CYS A 248 3.85 -13.73 -9.35
#